data_AF-A0A1Y4N9J0-F1
#
_entry.id   AF-A0A1Y4N9J0-F1
#
_cell.length_a   1.000
_cell.length_b   1.000
_cell.length_c   1.000
_cell.angle_alpha   90.00
_cell.angle_beta   90.00
_cell.angle_gamma   90.00
#
_symmetry.space_group_name_H-M   'P 1'
#
loop_
_entity.id
_entity.type
_entity.pdbx_description
1 polymer ?
#
loop_
_entity_poly.entity_id
_entity_poly.type
_entity_poly.pdbx_seq_one_letter_code
_entity_poly.pdbx_strand_id
1 'polypeptide(L)' 'MKKKAIIKELENIRKISKMNRKELYENYPFTREFISEDDSIYPALTGLIESELEHLIRRIERNGLK' A
#
# COMPACT_ATOMS: atom_id res chain seq x y z
N MET A 1 2.05 14.74 12.63
CA MET A 1 1.36 14.96 11.33
C MET A 1 -0.07 15.45 11.59
N LYS A 2 -0.68 16.24 10.68
CA LYS A 2 -2.08 16.67 10.84
C LYS A 2 -3.06 15.53 10.50
N LYS A 3 -4.15 15.39 11.25
CA LYS A 3 -5.21 14.37 11.06
C LYS A 3 -5.67 14.21 9.60
N LYS A 4 -5.93 15.32 8.89
CA LYS A 4 -6.37 15.30 7.49
C LYS A 4 -5.36 14.61 6.55
N ALA A 5 -4.06 14.77 6.79
CA ALA A 5 -3.04 14.12 5.99
C ALA A 5 -3.02 12.61 6.22
N ILE A 6 -3.15 12.17 7.48
CA ILE A 6 -3.19 10.74 7.83
C ILE A 6 -4.39 10.07 7.16
N ILE A 7 -5.57 10.69 7.20
CA ILE A 7 -6.79 10.16 6.56
C ILE A 7 -6.57 10.00 5.04
N LYS A 8 -5.97 11.00 4.38
CA LYS A 8 -5.68 10.94 2.95
C LYS A 8 -4.73 9.78 2.59
N GLU A 9 -3.70 9.54 3.41
CA GLU A 9 -2.78 8.41 3.20
C GLU A 9 -3.50 7.07 3.40
N LEU A 10 -4.34 6.94 4.44
CA LEU A 10 -5.16 5.73 4.65
C LEU A 10 -6.15 5.48 3.50
N GLU A 11 -6.73 6.54 2.92
CA GLU A 11 -7.58 6.42 1.73
C GLU A 11 -6.80 5.93 0.51
N ASN A 12 -5.53 6.33 0.35
CA ASN A 12 -4.66 5.82 -0.70
C ASN A 12 -4.33 4.34 -0.47
N ILE A 13 -3.98 3.94 0.75
CA ILE A 13 -3.74 2.53 1.11
C ILE A 13 -4.98 1.67 0.86
N ARG A 14 -6.17 2.18 1.22
CA ARG A 14 -7.44 1.50 0.94
C ARG A 14 -7.72 1.28 -0.55
N LYS A 15 -7.16 2.10 -1.44
CA LYS A 15 -7.30 1.86 -2.89
C LYS A 15 -6.51 0.63 -3.32
N ILE A 16 -5.35 0.36 -2.73
CA ILE A 16 -4.53 -0.82 -3.02
C ILE A 16 -5.35 -2.09 -2.78
N SER A 17 -6.09 -2.17 -1.69
CA SER A 17 -6.91 -3.36 -1.35
C SER A 17 -8.05 -3.66 -2.33
N LYS A 18 -8.32 -2.75 -3.28
CA LYS A 18 -9.37 -2.88 -4.29
C LYS A 18 -8.82 -3.05 -5.70
N MET A 19 -7.50 -3.02 -5.86
CA MET A 19 -6.87 -3.14 -7.17
C MET A 19 -7.09 -4.55 -7.72
N ASN A 20 -7.53 -4.60 -8.98
CA ASN A 20 -7.40 -5.83 -9.75
C ASN A 20 -5.96 -6.01 -10.24
N ARG A 21 -5.64 -7.18 -10.82
CA ARG A 21 -4.27 -7.49 -11.28
C ARG A 21 -3.72 -6.46 -12.26
N LYS A 22 -4.53 -5.99 -13.21
CA LYS A 22 -4.11 -5.01 -14.22
C LYS A 22 -3.71 -3.70 -13.54
N GLU A 23 -4.56 -3.20 -12.64
CA GLU A 23 -4.29 -1.98 -11.87
C GLU A 23 -3.04 -2.15 -10.99
N LEU A 24 -2.89 -3.31 -10.34
CA LEU A 24 -1.72 -3.65 -9.54
C LEU A 24 -0.43 -3.58 -10.39
N TYR A 25 -0.43 -4.16 -11.58
CA TYR A 25 0.72 -4.17 -12.48
C TYR A 25 1.02 -2.82 -13.12
N GLU A 26 0.03 -1.94 -13.28
CA GLU A 26 0.22 -0.57 -13.75
C GLU A 26 0.80 0.33 -12.65
N ASN A 27 0.32 0.20 -11.41
CA ASN A 27 0.76 1.03 -10.29
C ASN A 27 2.04 0.50 -9.61
N TYR A 28 2.26 -0.82 -9.64
CA TYR A 28 3.39 -1.51 -9.00
C TYR A 28 4.00 -2.53 -9.97
N PRO A 29 4.72 -2.10 -11.03
CA PRO A 29 5.20 -2.99 -12.08
C PRO A 29 6.09 -4.14 -11.60
N PHE A 30 6.85 -3.92 -10.53
CA PHE A 30 7.71 -4.96 -9.92
C PHE A 30 6.94 -6.19 -9.45
N THR A 31 5.64 -6.07 -9.16
CA THR A 31 4.81 -7.20 -8.74
C THR A 31 4.66 -8.27 -9.82
N ARG A 32 4.90 -7.93 -11.10
CA ARG A 32 4.93 -8.90 -12.21
C ARG A 32 6.04 -9.94 -12.09
N GLU A 33 7.11 -9.62 -11.39
CA GLU A 33 8.25 -10.54 -11.21
C GLU A 33 7.93 -11.63 -10.18
N PHE A 34 6.91 -11.43 -9.35
CA PHE A 34 6.62 -12.28 -8.18
C PHE A 34 5.22 -12.91 -8.21
N ILE A 35 4.35 -12.51 -9.14
CA ILE A 35 2.98 -13.00 -9.25
C ILE A 35 2.77 -13.53 -10.68
N SER A 36 2.64 -14.84 -10.81
CA SER A 36 2.22 -15.45 -12.08
C SER A 36 0.76 -15.09 -12.42
N GLU A 37 0.38 -15.24 -13.69
CA GLU A 37 -1.02 -15.06 -14.10
C GLU A 37 -1.97 -16.08 -13.46
N ASP A 38 -1.45 -17.20 -12.97
CA ASP A 38 -2.25 -18.22 -12.28
C ASP A 38 -2.26 -18.02 -10.75
N ASP A 39 -1.41 -17.13 -10.23
CA ASP A 39 -1.27 -16.91 -8.79
C ASP A 39 -2.33 -15.95 -8.24
N SER A 40 -2.70 -16.17 -6.98
CA SER A 40 -3.53 -15.22 -6.26
C SER A 40 -2.82 -13.85 -6.16
N ILE A 41 -3.53 -12.77 -6.44
CA ILE A 41 -3.01 -11.41 -6.26
C ILE A 41 -3.02 -10.95 -4.79
N TYR A 42 -3.79 -11.63 -3.94
CA TYR A 42 -4.02 -11.21 -2.56
C TYR A 42 -2.72 -11.11 -1.73
N PRO A 43 -1.75 -12.06 -1.81
CA PRO A 43 -0.50 -11.94 -1.07
C PRO A 43 0.28 -10.66 -1.38
N ALA A 44 0.34 -10.26 -2.66
CA ALA A 44 1.02 -9.03 -3.05
C ALA A 44 0.26 -7.77 -2.62
N LEU A 45 -1.07 -7.77 -2.75
CA LEU A 45 -1.89 -6.68 -2.24
C LEU A 45 -1.68 -6.51 -0.73
N THR A 46 -1.67 -7.61 0.02
CA THR A 46 -1.41 -7.61 1.46
C THR A 46 -0.02 -7.05 1.78
N GLY A 47 1.03 -7.54 1.13
CA GLY A 47 2.40 -7.06 1.37
C GLY A 47 2.58 -5.57 1.07
N LEU A 48 1.95 -5.06 0.00
CA LEU A 48 1.95 -3.63 -0.33
C LEU A 48 1.23 -2.81 0.74
N ILE A 49 0.05 -3.26 1.19
CA ILE A 49 -0.72 -2.58 2.24
C ILE A 49 0.07 -2.54 3.54
N GLU A 50 0.68 -3.65 3.94
CA GLU A 50 1.51 -3.73 5.16
C GLU A 50 2.69 -2.76 5.09
N SER A 51 3.42 -2.74 3.97
CA SER A 51 4.54 -1.83 3.75
C SER A 51 4.11 -0.35 3.85
N GLU A 52 3.03 0.04 3.17
CA GLU A 52 2.53 1.42 3.20
C GLU A 52 2.02 1.83 4.59
N LEU A 53 1.37 0.91 5.31
CA LEU A 53 0.96 1.15 6.70
C LEU A 53 2.18 1.36 7.61
N GLU A 54 3.21 0.53 7.47
CA GLU A 54 4.44 0.67 8.26
C GLU A 54 5.13 2.01 7.98
N HIS A 55 5.21 2.42 6.71
CA HIS A 55 5.74 3.74 6.34
C HIS A 55 4.92 4.88 6.95
N LEU A 56 3.58 4.78 6.94
CA LEU A 56 2.71 5.78 7.55
C LEU A 56 2.90 5.85 9.07
N ILE A 57 2.97 4.70 9.75
CA ILE A 57 3.22 4.62 11.20
C ILE A 57 4.55 5.29 11.55
N ARG A 58 5.64 4.92 10.86
CA ARG A 58 6.97 5.52 11.05
C ARG A 58 6.94 7.04 10.85
N ARG A 59 6.18 7.55 9.88
CA ARG A 59 6.01 8.99 9.66
C ARG A 59 5.23 9.66 10.80
N ILE A 60 4.19 9.02 11.33
CA ILE A 60 3.42 9.54 12.46
C ILE A 60 4.31 9.64 13.69
N GLU A 61 5.04 8.57 14.03
CA GLU A 61 5.95 8.52 15.17
C GLU A 61 7.05 9.58 15.09
N ARG A 62 7.74 9.70 13.96
CA ARG A 62 8.78 10.73 13.74
C ARG A 62 8.24 12.16 13.84
N ASN A 63 6.95 12.38 13.56
CA ASN A 63 6.32 13.68 13.69
C ASN A 63 5.62 13.91 15.04
N GLY A 64 5.51 12.88 15.89
CA GLY A 64 5.04 13.00 17.28
C GLY A 64 6.19 13.15 18.29
N LEU A 65 7.41 12.83 17.87
CA LEU A 65 8.66 13.06 18.61
C LEU A 65 9.24 14.48 18.40
N LYS A 66 8.50 15.38 17.75
CA LYS A 66 8.77 16.82 17.63
C LYS A 66 7.67 17.60 18.34
#